data_AF-A0A015LJ91-F1
#
_entry.id   AF-A0A015LJ91-F1
#
_cell.length_a   1.000
_cell.length_b   1.000
_cell.length_c   1.000
_cell.angle_alpha   90.00
_cell.angle_beta   90.00
_cell.angle_gamma   90.00
#
_symmetry.space_group_name_H-M   'P 1'
#
loop_
_entity.id
_entity.type
_entity.pdbx_description
1 polymer ?
#
loop_
_entity_poly.entity_id
_entity_poly.type
_entity_poly.pdbx_seq_one_letter_code
_entity_poly.pdbx_strand_id
1 'polypeptide(L)'
;MLILCLVSPLGVQKVAAESDFELSKSEINILSIPNVLRYDFLITNKTPSKGLKHPEYRGHYYPQPSMEIAVIPGKKLSSVMSRFPRSSTFKLNPVGGSSQGDLRTQKKVLFSVEYKIKKNADLKKVREYATDSTLIIFDGLKEVAEFPLNR
;
A
#
# COMPACT_ATOMS: atom_id res chain seq x y z
N MET A 1 46.35 36.94 8.53
CA MET A 1 45.13 37.03 7.69
C MET A 1 44.59 35.62 7.53
N LEU A 2 43.56 35.28 8.30
CA LEU A 2 43.04 33.93 8.50
C LEU A 2 41.94 33.69 7.45
N ILE A 3 42.17 32.81 6.46
CA ILE A 3 41.12 32.38 5.52
C ILE A 3 40.61 31.03 6.01
N LEU A 4 39.53 31.08 6.79
CA LEU A 4 38.79 29.92 7.24
C LEU A 4 37.85 29.49 6.09
N CYS A 5 38.30 28.57 5.23
CA CYS A 5 37.42 27.93 4.25
C CYS A 5 36.47 26.98 5.00
N LEU A 6 35.27 27.46 5.32
CA LEU A 6 34.13 26.62 5.70
C LEU A 6 33.72 25.78 4.48
N VAL A 7 34.18 24.53 4.44
CA VAL A 7 33.61 23.51 3.56
C VAL A 7 32.36 23.01 4.27
N SER A 8 31.20 23.57 3.92
CA SER A 8 29.92 23.00 4.29
C SER A 8 29.79 21.64 3.59
N PRO A 9 29.54 20.53 4.30
CA PRO A 9 29.14 19.30 3.64
C PRO A 9 27.77 19.56 3.03
N LEU A 10 27.71 19.55 1.69
CA LEU A 10 26.46 19.45 0.95
C LEU A 10 25.70 18.24 1.49
N GLY A 11 24.71 18.49 2.34
CA GLY A 11 23.67 17.53 2.63
C GLY A 11 22.98 17.23 1.30
N VAL A 12 23.21 16.03 0.77
CA VAL A 12 22.39 15.49 -0.31
C VAL A 12 21.00 15.28 0.28
N GLN A 13 20.19 16.34 0.28
CA GLN A 13 18.75 16.18 0.41
C GLN A 13 18.34 15.38 -0.82
N LYS A 14 18.05 14.10 -0.60
CA LYS A 14 17.36 13.26 -1.56
C LYS A 14 16.01 13.94 -1.79
N VAL A 15 15.94 14.82 -2.78
CA VAL A 15 14.70 15.41 -3.26
C VAL A 15 13.80 14.23 -3.56
N ALA A 16 12.72 14.08 -2.78
CA ALA A 16 11.73 13.06 -3.02
C ALA A 16 11.25 13.27 -4.45
N ALA A 17 11.60 12.34 -5.35
CA ALA A 17 11.07 12.35 -6.70
C ALA A 17 9.55 12.46 -6.57
N GLU A 18 8.96 13.45 -7.21
CA GLU A 18 7.52 13.63 -7.19
C GLU A 18 6.89 12.30 -7.64
N SER A 19 6.10 11.68 -6.76
CA SER A 19 5.48 10.40 -7.08
C SER A 19 4.57 10.56 -8.30
N ASP A 20 4.77 9.72 -9.31
CA ASP A 20 3.87 9.59 -10.47
C ASP A 20 2.46 9.17 -10.04
N PHE A 21 2.29 8.75 -8.79
CA PHE A 21 1.03 8.33 -8.19
C PHE A 21 0.55 9.31 -7.13
N GLU A 22 -0.76 9.50 -7.06
CA GLU A 22 -1.46 10.25 -6.03
C GLU A 22 -2.55 9.38 -5.39
N LEU A 23 -2.59 9.33 -4.06
CA LEU A 23 -3.68 8.74 -3.30
C LEU A 23 -4.72 9.82 -2.98
N SER A 24 -5.81 9.87 -3.76
CA SER A 24 -6.84 10.91 -3.62
C SER A 24 -7.95 10.51 -2.62
N LYS A 25 -8.11 9.22 -2.30
CA LYS A 25 -9.08 8.73 -1.31
C LYS A 25 -8.59 7.43 -0.68
N SER A 26 -8.81 7.28 0.62
CA SER A 26 -8.66 6.02 1.36
C SER A 26 -9.84 5.83 2.31
N GLU A 27 -10.57 4.72 2.17
CA GLU A 27 -11.65 4.35 3.06
C GLU A 27 -11.34 3.02 3.74
N ILE A 28 -11.71 2.92 5.02
CA ILE A 28 -11.45 1.75 5.86
C ILE A 28 -12.79 1.19 6.31
N ASN A 29 -13.05 -0.06 5.95
CA ASN A 29 -14.29 -0.76 6.24
C ASN A 29 -14.00 -2.04 7.04
N ILE A 30 -14.86 -2.34 8.02
CA ILE A 30 -14.83 -3.62 8.74
C ILE A 30 -16.10 -4.37 8.43
N LEU A 31 -15.94 -5.54 7.80
CA LEU A 31 -17.03 -6.47 7.52
C LEU A 31 -17.09 -7.48 8.65
N SER A 32 -18.06 -7.32 9.57
CA SER A 32 -18.19 -8.15 10.78
C SER A 32 -18.37 -9.64 10.47
N ILE A 33 -19.07 -9.94 9.38
CA ILE A 33 -19.17 -11.27 8.78
C ILE A 33 -18.73 -11.06 7.32
N PRO A 34 -17.55 -11.56 6.88
CA PRO A 34 -16.79 -12.70 7.41
C PRO A 34 -15.55 -12.35 8.28
N ASN A 35 -15.61 -11.27 9.06
CA ASN A 35 -14.51 -10.76 9.90
C ASN A 35 -13.27 -10.32 9.09
N VAL A 36 -13.49 -9.29 8.27
CA VAL A 36 -12.54 -8.78 7.28
C VAL A 36 -12.33 -7.29 7.45
N LEU A 37 -11.06 -6.88 7.33
CA LEU A 37 -10.67 -5.48 7.17
C LEU A 37 -10.51 -5.21 5.68
N ARG A 38 -11.29 -4.27 5.17
CA ARG A 38 -11.25 -3.83 3.78
C ARG A 38 -10.72 -2.41 3.69
N TYR A 39 -9.82 -2.19 2.74
CA TYR A 39 -9.42 -0.86 2.33
C TYR A 39 -9.91 -0.61 0.91
N ASP A 40 -10.47 0.57 0.68
CA ASP A 40 -10.81 1.06 -0.66
C ASP A 40 -9.94 2.30 -0.96
N PHE A 41 -9.21 2.26 -2.07
CA PHE A 41 -8.25 3.30 -2.46
C PHE A 41 -8.57 3.86 -3.83
N LEU A 42 -8.58 5.18 -3.95
CA LEU A 42 -8.70 5.87 -5.23
C LEU A 42 -7.34 6.43 -5.60
N ILE A 43 -6.68 5.76 -6.53
CA ILE A 43 -5.29 6.03 -6.93
C ILE A 43 -5.31 6.69 -8.30
N THR A 44 -4.55 7.77 -8.44
CA THR A 44 -4.34 8.48 -9.69
C THR A 44 -2.92 8.24 -10.18
N ASN A 45 -2.75 7.73 -11.40
CA ASN A 45 -1.46 7.70 -12.11
C ASN A 45 -1.37 8.94 -13.01
N LYS A 46 -0.45 9.86 -12.67
CA LYS A 46 -0.20 11.10 -13.42
C LYS A 46 0.42 10.83 -14.79
N THR A 47 1.05 9.67 -14.99
CA THR A 47 1.74 9.26 -16.23
C THR A 47 1.40 7.82 -16.66
N PRO A 48 0.14 7.52 -17.01
CA PRO A 48 -0.33 6.15 -17.30
C PRO A 48 0.52 5.41 -18.35
N SER A 49 0.95 6.12 -19.40
CA SER A 49 1.66 5.56 -20.55
C SER A 49 3.17 5.37 -20.38
N LYS A 50 3.76 5.76 -19.23
CA LYS A 50 5.23 5.73 -19.03
C LYS A 50 5.72 5.00 -17.78
N GLY A 51 4.86 4.73 -16.80
CA GLY A 51 5.30 4.30 -15.47
C GLY A 51 5.24 2.80 -15.17
N LEU A 52 4.29 2.07 -15.74
CA LEU A 52 3.93 0.71 -15.33
C LEU A 52 4.10 -0.29 -16.47
N LYS A 53 4.78 -1.41 -16.21
CA LYS A 53 5.08 -2.44 -17.20
C LYS A 53 4.14 -3.65 -17.11
N HIS A 54 3.67 -3.99 -15.92
CA HIS A 54 2.88 -5.20 -15.71
C HIS A 54 1.39 -4.89 -15.59
N PRO A 55 0.51 -5.75 -16.14
CA PRO A 55 -0.94 -5.58 -16.00
C PRO A 55 -1.40 -5.72 -14.55
N GLU A 56 -2.50 -5.06 -14.21
CA GLU A 56 -3.24 -5.35 -12.98
C GLU A 56 -3.73 -6.79 -12.99
N TYR A 57 -3.52 -7.50 -11.88
CA TYR A 57 -4.03 -8.85 -11.75
C TYR A 57 -5.26 -8.91 -10.83
N ARG A 58 -6.34 -9.52 -11.34
CA ARG A 58 -7.63 -9.65 -10.65
C ARG A 58 -7.77 -11.02 -9.95
N GLY A 59 -6.75 -11.45 -9.20
CA GLY A 59 -6.75 -12.74 -8.49
C GLY A 59 -5.61 -12.90 -7.48
N HIS A 60 -5.51 -14.06 -6.83
CA HIS A 60 -4.55 -14.32 -5.73
C HIS A 60 -3.31 -15.16 -6.12
N TYR A 61 -3.25 -15.72 -7.32
CA TYR A 61 -2.12 -16.52 -7.81
C TYR A 61 -1.89 -16.28 -9.30
N TYR A 62 -0.82 -15.55 -9.64
CA TYR A 62 -0.34 -15.45 -11.02
C TYR A 62 1.09 -15.96 -11.15
N PRO A 63 1.42 -16.71 -12.21
CA PRO A 63 2.78 -17.20 -12.44
C PRO A 63 3.74 -16.11 -12.95
N GLN A 64 3.27 -14.90 -13.20
CA GLN A 64 4.06 -13.78 -13.72
C GLN A 64 3.95 -12.55 -12.82
N PRO A 65 4.97 -11.68 -12.77
CA PRO A 65 4.90 -10.43 -12.03
C PRO A 65 3.75 -9.58 -12.56
N SER A 66 2.83 -9.19 -11.68
CA SER A 66 1.71 -8.30 -11.98
C SER A 66 1.84 -7.00 -11.21
N MET A 67 1.07 -5.99 -11.60
CA MET A 67 0.86 -4.86 -10.71
C MET A 67 -0.03 -5.28 -9.55
N GLU A 68 0.40 -4.97 -8.34
CA GLU A 68 -0.30 -5.30 -7.10
C GLU A 68 -0.29 -4.09 -6.17
N ILE A 69 -1.33 -3.99 -5.34
CA ILE A 69 -1.32 -3.09 -4.20
C ILE A 69 -1.42 -3.90 -2.91
N ALA A 70 -0.73 -3.44 -1.87
CA ALA A 70 -0.74 -4.09 -0.58
C ALA A 70 -0.68 -3.08 0.57
N VAL A 71 -1.30 -3.42 1.69
CA VAL A 71 -1.20 -2.66 2.93
C VAL A 71 -0.20 -3.33 3.86
N ILE A 72 0.82 -2.59 4.27
CA ILE A 72 1.75 -2.97 5.32
C ILE A 72 1.21 -2.46 6.65
N PRO A 73 0.89 -3.36 7.61
CA PRO A 73 0.30 -2.96 8.88
C PRO A 73 1.37 -2.43 9.82
N GLY A 74 1.03 -1.41 10.60
CA GLY A 74 1.76 -1.03 11.80
C GLY A 74 1.71 -2.12 12.88
N LYS A 75 2.53 -1.96 13.92
CA LYS A 75 2.70 -2.97 14.99
C LYS A 75 1.39 -3.30 15.70
N LYS A 76 0.54 -2.28 15.95
CA LYS A 76 -0.74 -2.47 16.65
C LYS A 76 -1.74 -3.24 15.79
N LEU A 77 -1.91 -2.85 14.53
CA LEU A 77 -2.81 -3.55 13.60
C LEU A 77 -2.36 -4.99 13.39
N SER A 78 -1.06 -5.20 13.22
CA SER A 78 -0.45 -6.53 13.10
C SER A 78 -0.87 -7.47 14.25
N SER A 79 -0.97 -6.97 15.48
CA SER A 79 -1.35 -7.79 16.63
C SER A 79 -2.78 -8.37 16.57
N VAL A 80 -3.68 -7.74 15.82
CA VAL A 80 -5.11 -8.12 15.72
C VAL A 80 -5.49 -8.76 14.38
N MET A 81 -4.57 -8.78 13.41
CA MET A 81 -4.80 -9.35 12.07
C MET A 81 -4.26 -10.78 11.93
N SER A 82 -4.88 -11.56 11.04
CA SER A 82 -4.35 -12.88 10.68
C SER A 82 -3.13 -12.73 9.77
N ARG A 83 -2.09 -13.52 10.02
CA ARG A 83 -0.86 -13.54 9.23
C ARG A 83 -0.99 -14.47 8.03
N PHE A 84 -0.37 -14.10 6.91
CA PHE A 84 -0.19 -15.03 5.79
C PHE A 84 0.66 -16.24 6.24
N PRO A 85 0.24 -17.48 5.94
CA PRO A 85 0.97 -18.67 6.36
C PRO A 85 2.43 -18.65 5.88
N ARG A 86 3.36 -19.12 6.72
CA ARG A 86 4.78 -19.35 6.38
C ARG A 86 5.59 -18.12 5.93
N SER A 87 5.10 -16.90 6.15
CA SER A 87 5.89 -15.69 5.88
C SER A 87 6.92 -15.46 6.98
N SER A 88 8.17 -15.11 6.65
CA SER A 88 9.21 -14.69 7.62
C SER A 88 8.96 -13.27 8.13
N THR A 89 8.32 -12.42 7.33
CA THR A 89 7.87 -11.05 7.68
C THR A 89 6.39 -11.02 8.06
N PHE A 90 5.93 -9.97 8.73
CA PHE A 90 4.50 -9.81 9.04
C PHE A 90 3.73 -9.35 7.80
N LYS A 91 3.32 -10.32 6.98
CA LYS A 91 2.41 -10.12 5.84
C LYS A 91 0.97 -10.40 6.30
N LEU A 92 0.05 -9.47 6.07
CA LEU A 92 -1.38 -9.68 6.31
C LEU A 92 -1.88 -10.84 5.44
N ASN A 93 -2.85 -11.60 5.93
CA ASN A 93 -3.47 -12.68 5.15
C ASN A 93 -4.55 -12.10 4.21
N PRO A 94 -4.30 -11.99 2.89
CA PRO A 94 -5.29 -11.49 1.96
C PRO A 94 -6.41 -12.54 1.80
N VAL A 95 -7.65 -12.06 1.68
CA VAL A 95 -8.83 -12.92 1.46
C VAL A 95 -9.70 -12.45 0.30
N GLY A 96 -9.39 -11.28 -0.24
CA GLY A 96 -10.09 -10.70 -1.37
C GLY A 96 -9.40 -9.43 -1.83
N GLY A 97 -9.85 -8.95 -2.97
CA GLY A 97 -9.41 -7.70 -3.55
C GLY A 97 -9.92 -7.57 -4.97
N SER A 98 -10.01 -6.34 -5.46
CA SER A 98 -10.42 -6.06 -6.82
C SER A 98 -9.93 -4.70 -7.26
N SER A 99 -9.96 -4.46 -8.56
CA SER A 99 -9.80 -3.14 -9.13
C SER A 99 -10.91 -2.85 -10.13
N GLN A 100 -11.34 -1.60 -10.17
CA GLN A 100 -12.22 -1.06 -11.20
C GLN A 100 -11.41 -0.17 -12.13
N GLY A 101 -10.51 -0.80 -12.88
CA GLY A 101 -9.72 -0.12 -13.89
C GLY A 101 -8.40 -0.81 -14.22
N ASP A 102 -7.51 -0.04 -14.84
CA ASP A 102 -6.10 -0.36 -15.09
C ASP A 102 -5.23 0.92 -15.07
N LEU A 103 -4.36 1.10 -14.07
CA LEU A 103 -3.52 2.31 -13.91
C LEU A 103 -2.52 2.52 -15.07
N ARG A 104 -2.33 1.54 -15.97
CA ARG A 104 -1.53 1.72 -17.19
C ARG A 104 -2.27 2.50 -18.27
N THR A 105 -3.59 2.38 -18.29
CA THR A 105 -4.42 2.95 -19.37
C THR A 105 -5.34 4.05 -18.87
N GLN A 106 -5.63 4.06 -17.57
CA GLN A 106 -6.54 5.00 -16.95
C GLN A 106 -5.82 5.86 -15.93
N LYS A 107 -6.19 7.14 -15.92
CA LYS A 107 -5.61 8.12 -14.99
C LYS A 107 -6.01 7.84 -13.54
N LYS A 108 -7.19 7.27 -13.30
CA LYS A 108 -7.77 7.13 -11.96
C LYS A 108 -8.46 5.79 -11.82
N VAL A 109 -8.07 5.01 -10.82
CA VAL A 109 -8.53 3.64 -10.61
C VAL A 109 -8.91 3.43 -9.16
N LEU A 110 -10.04 2.77 -8.93
CA LEU A 110 -10.48 2.34 -7.62
C LEU A 110 -9.96 0.93 -7.36
N PHE A 111 -9.29 0.74 -6.23
CA PHE A 111 -8.86 -0.57 -5.74
C PHE A 111 -9.55 -0.90 -4.43
N SER A 112 -9.77 -2.19 -4.21
CA SER A 112 -10.16 -2.77 -2.94
C SER A 112 -9.18 -3.87 -2.57
N VAL A 113 -8.75 -3.91 -1.31
CA VAL A 113 -7.98 -5.03 -0.73
C VAL A 113 -8.58 -5.45 0.59
N GLU A 114 -8.66 -6.76 0.79
CA GLU A 114 -9.34 -7.37 1.92
C GLU A 114 -8.42 -8.32 2.69
N TYR A 115 -8.34 -8.13 4.00
CA TYR A 115 -7.47 -8.86 4.89
C TYR A 115 -8.25 -9.52 6.02
N LYS A 116 -7.84 -10.74 6.37
CA LYS A 116 -8.50 -11.51 7.42
C LYS A 116 -8.17 -10.99 8.82
N ILE A 117 -9.19 -10.66 9.59
CA ILE A 117 -9.06 -10.32 11.02
C ILE A 117 -8.95 -11.63 11.84
N LYS A 118 -8.27 -11.63 12.98
CA LYS A 118 -8.28 -12.81 13.89
C LYS A 118 -9.70 -13.04 14.43
N LYS A 119 -10.10 -14.31 14.58
CA LYS A 119 -11.48 -14.70 14.98
C LYS A 119 -12.02 -13.96 16.23
N ASN A 120 -11.17 -13.68 17.21
CA ASN A 120 -11.55 -13.07 18.49
C ASN A 120 -10.97 -11.66 18.67
N ALA A 121 -10.60 -10.97 17.58
CA ALA A 121 -10.11 -9.61 17.67
C ALA A 121 -11.25 -8.64 18.02
N ASP A 122 -10.92 -7.61 18.80
CA ASP A 122 -11.80 -6.48 19.04
C ASP A 122 -11.88 -5.60 17.77
N LEU A 123 -13.04 -5.58 17.12
CA LEU A 123 -13.25 -4.83 15.88
C LEU A 123 -13.09 -3.32 16.04
N LYS A 124 -13.32 -2.78 17.25
CA LYS A 124 -13.09 -1.37 17.53
C LYS A 124 -11.60 -1.07 17.46
N LYS A 125 -10.77 -1.92 18.07
CA LYS A 125 -9.30 -1.82 17.99
C LYS A 125 -8.79 -2.00 16.57
N VAL A 126 -9.36 -2.94 15.81
CA VAL A 126 -9.00 -3.10 14.38
C VAL A 126 -9.22 -1.78 13.63
N ARG A 127 -10.36 -1.11 13.84
CA ARG A 127 -10.66 0.17 13.21
C ARG A 127 -9.68 1.26 13.62
N GLU A 128 -9.43 1.39 14.92
CA GLU A 128 -8.49 2.38 15.47
C GLU A 128 -7.06 2.18 14.97
N TYR A 129 -6.63 0.93 14.76
CA TYR A 129 -5.27 0.62 14.32
C TYR A 129 -5.11 0.61 12.80
N ALA A 130 -6.20 0.59 12.03
CA ALA A 130 -6.16 0.45 10.58
C ALA A 130 -5.51 1.62 9.85
N THR A 131 -5.49 2.81 10.45
CA THR A 131 -4.83 4.01 9.91
C THR A 131 -3.31 4.02 10.15
N ASP A 132 -2.82 3.28 11.15
CA ASP A 132 -1.39 3.04 11.37
C ASP A 132 -0.92 1.95 10.41
N SER A 133 -0.85 2.31 9.12
CA SER A 133 -0.50 1.41 8.03
C SER A 133 0.01 2.20 6.83
N THR A 134 0.63 1.49 5.90
CA THR A 134 1.16 2.05 4.66
C THR A 134 0.61 1.28 3.47
N LEU A 135 0.07 1.98 2.48
CA LEU A 135 -0.23 1.42 1.17
C LEU A 135 1.04 1.41 0.31
N ILE A 136 1.33 0.28 -0.33
CA ILE A 136 2.42 0.13 -1.29
C ILE A 136 1.84 -0.31 -2.64
N ILE A 137 2.34 0.31 -3.71
CA ILE A 137 2.07 -0.10 -5.09
C ILE A 137 3.32 -0.80 -5.64
N PHE A 138 3.13 -2.01 -6.15
CA PHE A 138 4.15 -2.81 -6.82
C PHE A 138 3.87 -2.90 -8.32
N ASP A 139 4.90 -2.74 -9.15
CA ASP A 139 4.91 -3.10 -10.57
C ASP A 139 5.78 -4.34 -10.76
N GLY A 140 5.15 -5.52 -10.75
CA GLY A 140 5.87 -6.78 -10.62
C GLY A 140 6.51 -6.89 -9.24
N LEU A 141 7.84 -7.03 -9.18
CA LEU A 141 8.58 -7.10 -7.91
C LEU A 141 9.11 -5.73 -7.44
N LYS A 142 8.90 -4.66 -8.23
CA LYS A 142 9.43 -3.34 -7.94
C LYS A 142 8.37 -2.52 -7.20
N GLU A 143 8.74 -1.96 -6.05
CA GLU A 143 7.97 -0.90 -5.42
C GLU A 143 8.03 0.39 -6.24
N VAL A 144 6.86 0.95 -6.57
CA VAL A 144 6.75 2.17 -7.40
C VAL A 144 6.10 3.34 -6.68
N ALA A 145 5.38 3.10 -5.59
CA ALA A 145 4.86 4.15 -4.73
C ALA A 145 4.56 3.64 -3.31
N GLU A 146 4.67 4.55 -2.34
CA GLU A 146 4.34 4.32 -0.94
C GLU A 146 3.45 5.48 -0.44
N PHE A 147 2.38 5.15 0.28
CA PHE A 147 1.48 6.11 0.90
C PHE A 147 1.21 5.73 2.36
N PRO A 148 1.78 6.46 3.33
CA PRO A 148 1.37 6.36 4.72
C PRO A 148 -0.12 6.72 4.88
N LEU A 149 -0.87 5.89 5.59
CA LEU A 149 -2.31 6.06 5.83
C LEU A 149 -2.60 6.78 7.17
N ASN A 150 -1.57 7.10 7.93
CA ASN A 150 -1.64 7.86 9.17
C ASN A 150 -1.80 9.36 8.85
N ARG A 151 -2.98 9.74 8.37
CA ARG A 151 -3.38 11.14 8.21
C ARG A 151 -4.44 11.53 9.23
#